data_AF-R5V8Z5-F1
#
_entry.id   AF-R5V8Z5-F1
#
_cell.length_a   1.000
_cell.length_b   1.000
_cell.length_c   1.000
_cell.angle_alpha   90.00
_cell.angle_beta   90.00
_cell.angle_gamma   90.00
#
_symmetry.space_group_name_H-M   'P 1'
#
loop_
_entity.id
_entity.type
_entity.pdbx_description
1 polymer ?
#
loop_
_entity_poly.entity_id
_entity_poly.type
_entity_poly.pdbx_seq_one_letter_code
_entity_poly.pdbx_strand_id
1 'polypeptide(L)'
;MSKTVINCIINWDSPTYCQLSQTCKGWGCRFLTTPIEEIPITDRDKAKLFSKVYREAKQKGVLECPHYRSMFIDEVLENIGIN
;
A
#
# COMPACT_ATOMS: atom_id res chain seq x y z
N MET A 1 -6.58 -1.01 15.45
CA MET A 1 -6.41 0.14 14.55
C MET A 1 -5.80 1.35 15.26
N SER A 2 -4.87 2.08 14.63
CA SER A 2 -4.27 3.29 15.23
C SER A 2 -5.21 4.51 15.16
N LYS A 3 -5.08 5.48 16.10
CA LYS A 3 -5.87 6.74 16.08
C LYS A 3 -5.72 7.49 14.76
N THR A 4 -4.53 7.45 14.17
CA THR A 4 -4.24 8.07 12.87
C THR A 4 -5.06 7.45 11.74
N VAL A 5 -5.15 6.11 11.69
CA VAL A 5 -5.96 5.42 10.68
C VAL A 5 -7.46 5.67 10.90
N ILE A 6 -7.92 5.69 12.16
CA ILE A 6 -9.33 6.04 12.47
C ILE A 6 -9.68 7.43 11.94
N ASN A 7 -8.87 8.43 12.25
CA ASN A 7 -9.09 9.79 11.76
C ASN A 7 -9.05 9.85 10.22
N CYS A 8 -8.14 9.09 9.60
CA CYS A 8 -8.06 8.99 8.14
C CYS A 8 -9.34 8.40 7.52
N ILE A 9 -9.93 7.39 8.15
CA ILE A 9 -11.19 6.78 7.68
C ILE A 9 -12.33 7.79 7.76
N ILE A 10 -12.43 8.53 8.87
CA ILE A 10 -13.48 9.54 9.06
C ILE A 10 -13.37 10.68 8.03
N ASN A 11 -12.15 11.07 7.67
CA ASN A 11 -11.89 12.15 6.71
C ASN A 11 -11.73 11.66 5.26
N TRP A 12 -12.00 10.38 4.99
CA TRP A 12 -11.91 9.83 3.64
C TRP A 12 -13.01 10.43 2.75
N ASP A 13 -12.63 11.01 1.62
CA ASP A 13 -13.58 11.66 0.69
C ASP A 13 -13.75 10.90 -0.64
N SER A 14 -12.70 10.24 -1.11
CA SER A 14 -12.61 9.67 -2.45
C SER A 14 -11.44 8.69 -2.56
N PRO A 15 -11.41 7.83 -3.59
CA PRO A 15 -10.30 6.90 -3.79
C PRO A 15 -8.92 7.56 -3.90
N THR A 16 -8.85 8.81 -4.39
CA THR A 16 -7.58 9.54 -4.53
C THR A 16 -7.01 10.00 -3.18
N TYR A 17 -7.85 10.09 -2.14
CA TYR A 17 -7.42 10.38 -0.76
C TYR A 17 -6.41 9.36 -0.22
N CYS A 18 -6.50 8.11 -0.70
CA CYS A 18 -5.63 7.02 -0.30
C CYS A 18 -4.30 6.99 -1.07
N GLN A 19 -4.08 7.90 -2.02
CA GLN A 19 -2.81 7.96 -2.76
C GLN A 19 -1.68 8.51 -1.88
N LEU A 20 -0.45 8.07 -2.16
CA LEU A 20 0.75 8.55 -1.50
C LEU A 20 1.05 10.02 -1.87
N SER A 21 0.79 10.40 -3.12
CA SER A 21 0.87 11.78 -3.61
C SER A 21 -0.15 12.02 -4.74
N GLN A 22 -0.19 13.23 -5.30
CA GLN A 22 -1.07 13.56 -6.43
C GLN A 22 -0.80 12.70 -7.68
N THR A 23 0.45 12.27 -7.87
CA THR A 23 0.89 11.51 -9.05
C THR A 23 1.24 10.05 -8.73
N CYS A 24 1.29 9.66 -7.45
CA CYS A 24 1.70 8.33 -7.03
C CYS A 24 0.63 7.67 -6.15
N LYS A 25 0.05 6.57 -6.64
CA LYS A 25 -0.90 5.75 -5.86
C LYS A 25 -0.23 5.01 -4.69
N GLY A 26 1.07 4.75 -4.79
CA GLY A 26 1.79 3.92 -3.83
C GLY A 26 1.18 2.52 -3.73
N TRP A 27 1.09 1.98 -2.51
CA TRP A 27 0.56 0.66 -2.22
C TRP A 27 -0.95 0.63 -1.96
N GLY A 28 -1.70 1.61 -2.46
CA GLY A 28 -3.16 1.71 -2.25
C GLY A 28 -3.57 2.31 -0.90
N CYS A 29 -2.62 2.82 -0.12
CA CYS A 29 -2.90 3.59 1.10
C CYS A 29 -1.75 4.58 1.36
N ARG A 30 -2.10 5.83 1.68
CA ARG A 30 -1.16 6.94 1.96
C ARG A 30 -0.22 6.71 3.14
N PHE A 31 -0.54 5.74 4.01
CA PHE A 31 0.31 5.35 5.13
C PHE A 31 1.25 4.20 4.81
N LEU A 32 1.14 3.56 3.65
CA LEU A 32 2.07 2.53 3.21
C LEU A 32 3.16 3.17 2.38
N THR A 33 4.35 3.25 2.96
CA THR A 33 5.46 4.05 2.44
C THR A 33 6.69 3.22 2.15
N THR A 34 6.60 1.87 2.24
CA THR A 34 7.69 0.97 1.88
C THR A 34 8.24 1.33 0.48
N PRO A 35 9.51 1.77 0.37
CA PRO A 35 10.07 2.14 -0.92
C PRO A 35 10.35 0.91 -1.76
N ILE A 36 10.40 1.12 -3.08
CA ILE A 36 10.89 0.14 -4.03
C ILE A 36 12.29 0.56 -4.43
N GLU A 37 13.28 0.02 -3.73
CA GLU A 37 14.70 0.33 -3.94
C GLU A 37 15.18 -0.21 -5.29
N GLU A 38 14.75 -1.43 -5.64
CA GLU A 38 15.05 -2.11 -6.89
C GLU A 38 13.77 -2.74 -7.44
N ILE A 39 13.61 -2.70 -8.77
CA ILE A 39 12.46 -3.34 -9.43
C ILE A 39 12.58 -4.86 -9.24
N PRO A 40 11.59 -5.52 -8.60
CA PRO A 40 11.67 -6.95 -8.36
C PRO A 40 11.53 -7.72 -9.68
N ILE A 41 12.56 -8.50 -10.03
CA ILE A 41 12.59 -9.28 -11.29
C ILE A 41 12.04 -10.70 -11.07
N THR A 42 12.34 -11.30 -9.92
CA THR A 42 11.93 -12.68 -9.61
C THR A 42 10.71 -12.72 -8.71
N ASP A 43 9.95 -13.82 -8.78
CA ASP A 43 8.82 -14.07 -7.86
C ASP A 43 9.26 -14.04 -6.39
N ARG A 44 10.50 -14.47 -6.12
CA ARG A 44 11.09 -14.39 -4.78
C ARG A 44 11.25 -12.95 -4.32
N ASP A 45 11.64 -12.04 -5.20
CA ASP A 45 11.81 -10.62 -4.85
C ASP A 45 10.45 -9.92 -4.70
N LYS A 46 9.48 -10.26 -5.56
CA LYS A 46 8.08 -9.85 -5.39
C LYS A 46 7.53 -10.29 -4.03
N ALA A 47 7.73 -11.57 -3.65
CA ALA A 47 7.28 -12.10 -2.37
C ALA A 47 7.96 -11.43 -1.15
N LYS A 48 9.25 -11.11 -1.24
CA LYS A 48 9.95 -10.33 -0.21
C LYS A 48 9.35 -8.94 -0.07
N LEU A 49 9.10 -8.25 -1.19
CA LEU A 49 8.53 -6.91 -1.18
C LEU A 49 7.09 -6.92 -0.66
N PHE A 50 6.26 -7.86 -1.11
CA PHE A 50 4.93 -8.14 -0.57
C PHE A 50 4.99 -8.26 0.96
N SER A 51 5.88 -9.11 1.47
CA SER A 51 6.01 -9.37 2.91
C SER A 51 6.39 -8.10 3.69
N LYS A 52 7.23 -7.23 3.12
CA LYS A 52 7.59 -5.94 3.74
C LYS A 52 6.37 -5.02 3.82
N VAL A 53 5.66 -4.81 2.70
CA VAL A 53 4.49 -3.93 2.62
C VAL A 53 3.34 -4.45 3.49
N TYR A 54 3.07 -5.75 3.44
CA TYR A 54 2.02 -6.38 4.24
C TYR A 54 2.30 -6.24 5.75
N ARG A 55 3.56 -6.42 6.17
CA ARG A 55 3.96 -6.21 7.56
C ARG A 55 3.77 -4.77 8.00
N GLU A 56 4.14 -3.80 7.17
CA GLU A 56 3.88 -2.37 7.42
C GLU A 56 2.38 -2.11 7.58
N ALA A 57 1.55 -2.66 6.69
CA ALA A 57 0.11 -2.52 6.73
C ALA A 57 -0.49 -3.08 8.02
N LYS A 58 -0.03 -4.26 8.46
CA LYS A 58 -0.44 -4.86 9.73
C LYS A 58 -0.05 -3.97 10.92
N GLN A 59 1.20 -3.51 10.97
CA GLN A 59 1.71 -2.69 12.08
C GLN A 59 0.98 -1.35 12.22
N LYS A 60 0.64 -0.72 11.09
CA LYS A 60 -0.08 0.57 11.08
C LYS A 60 -1.59 0.42 11.29
N GLY A 61 -2.11 -0.80 11.23
CA GLY A 61 -3.55 -1.10 11.32
C GLY A 61 -4.31 -0.81 10.02
N VAL A 62 -3.60 -0.71 8.89
CA VAL A 62 -4.18 -0.45 7.56
C VAL A 62 -5.01 -1.65 7.08
N LEU A 63 -4.67 -2.87 7.49
CA LEU A 63 -5.45 -4.08 7.17
C LEU A 63 -6.89 -4.06 7.75
N GLU A 64 -7.16 -3.19 8.72
CA GLU A 64 -8.48 -3.01 9.34
C GLU A 64 -9.25 -1.82 8.71
N CYS A 65 -8.64 -1.08 7.78
CA CYS A 65 -9.26 0.06 7.13
C CYS A 65 -10.29 -0.40 6.08
N PRO A 66 -11.55 0.06 6.13
CA PRO A 66 -12.59 -0.37 5.18
C PRO A 66 -12.35 0.15 3.75
N HIS A 67 -11.51 1.16 3.58
CA HIS A 67 -11.17 1.73 2.27
C HIS A 67 -9.90 1.11 1.67
N TYR A 68 -9.17 0.30 2.44
CA TYR A 68 -7.97 -0.38 1.96
C TYR A 68 -8.30 -1.73 1.36
N ARG A 69 -7.81 -2.00 0.16
CA ARG A 69 -7.96 -3.29 -0.51
C ARG A 69 -6.62 -4.01 -0.46
N SER A 70 -6.52 -5.14 0.24
CA SER A 70 -5.26 -5.89 0.37
C SER A 70 -4.70 -6.36 -0.98
N MET A 71 -5.56 -6.61 -1.97
CA MET A 71 -5.15 -6.97 -3.34
C MET A 71 -4.33 -5.89 -4.06
N PHE A 72 -4.33 -4.64 -3.58
CA PHE A 72 -3.54 -3.58 -4.20
C PHE A 72 -2.03 -3.87 -4.17
N ILE A 73 -1.55 -4.62 -3.17
CA ILE A 73 -0.12 -4.99 -3.10
C ILE A 73 0.21 -5.90 -4.29
N ASP A 74 -0.61 -6.91 -4.54
CA ASP A 74 -0.45 -7.83 -5.66
C ASP A 74 -0.56 -7.09 -7.00
N GLU A 75 -1.59 -6.24 -7.18
CA GLU A 75 -1.76 -5.41 -8.39
C GLU A 75 -0.51 -4.56 -8.68
N VAL A 76 0.08 -3.93 -7.67
CA VAL A 76 1.32 -3.14 -7.84
C VAL A 76 2.49 -4.04 -8.24
N LEU A 77 2.64 -5.21 -7.62
CA LEU A 77 3.73 -6.16 -7.92
C LEU A 77 3.58 -6.86 -9.28
N GLU A 78 2.36 -6.99 -9.78
CA GLU A 78 2.08 -7.50 -11.12
C GLU A 78 2.45 -6.48 -12.19
N ASN A 79 2.14 -5.20 -11.95
CA ASN A 79 2.38 -4.12 -12.92
C ASN A 79 3.79 -3.50 -12.84
N ILE A 80 4.54 -3.75 -11.77
CA ILE A 80 5.87 -3.16 -11.63
C ILE A 80 6.86 -3.76 -12.64
N GLY A 81 7.59 -2.90 -13.34
CA GLY A 81 8.55 -3.31 -14.37
C GLY A 81 7.92 -3.69 -15.72
N ILE A 82 6.59 -3.59 -15.86
CA ILE A 82 5.92 -3.64 -17.14
C ILE A 82 5.88 -2.21 -17.69
N ASN A 83 6.69 -1.92 -18.71
CA ASN A 83 6.66 -0.67 -19.48
C ASN A 83 5.59 -0.73 -20.58
#